data_AF-A0A9D1J1C1-F1
#
_entry.id   AF-A0A9D1J1C1-F1
#
_cell.length_a   1.000
_cell.length_b   1.000
_cell.length_c   1.000
_cell.angle_alpha   90.00
_cell.angle_beta   90.00
_cell.angle_gamma   90.00
#
_symmetry.space_group_name_H-M   'P 1'
#
loop_
_entity.id
_entity.type
_entity.pdbx_description
1 polymer ?
#
loop_
_entity_poly.entity_id
_entity_poly.type
_entity_poly.pdbx_seq_one_letter_code
_entity_poly.pdbx_strand_id
1 'polypeptide(L)' 'MDDTRKAMLKLKENRERLTRQEVRTLKGQILSGNTAAAMKGLDKILSRRGV' A
#
# COMPACT_ATOMS: atom_id res chain seq x y z
N MET A 1 15.61 -1.68 -7.94
CA MET A 1 15.04 -0.41 -7.43
C MET A 1 13.64 -0.09 -7.99
N ASP A 2 13.05 -0.97 -8.82
CA ASP A 2 11.79 -0.65 -9.54
C ASP A 2 10.51 -0.95 -8.72
N ASP A 3 10.60 -1.88 -7.75
CA ASP A 3 9.44 -2.34 -6.97
C ASP A 3 8.90 -1.29 -5.99
N THR A 4 9.77 -0.51 -5.35
CA THR A 4 9.36 0.55 -4.42
C THR A 4 8.56 1.64 -5.15
N ARG A 5 8.97 2.01 -6.37
CA ARG A 5 8.27 3.03 -7.18
C ARG A 5 6.89 2.51 -7.60
N LYS A 6 6.81 1.28 -8.09
CA LYS A 6 5.53 0.64 -8.47
C LYS A 6 4.57 0.53 -7.28
N ALA A 7 5.08 0.10 -6.11
CA ALA A 7 4.29 0.02 -4.90
C ALA A 7 3.78 1.40 -4.43
N MET A 8 4.61 2.44 -4.50
CA MET A 8 4.21 3.81 -4.18
C MET A 8 3.13 4.35 -5.12
N LEU A 9 3.20 4.03 -6.41
CA LEU A 9 2.15 4.39 -7.38
C LEU A 9 0.83 3.69 -7.05
N LYS A 10 0.87 2.37 -6.83
CA LYS A 10 -0.33 1.60 -6.48
C LYS A 10 -0.96 2.04 -5.16
N LEU A 11 -0.16 2.45 -4.18
CA LEU A 11 -0.65 3.05 -2.94
C LEU A 11 -1.34 4.41 -3.18
N LYS A 12 -0.81 5.24 -4.10
CA LYS A 12 -1.42 6.53 -4.46
C LYS A 12 -2.76 6.35 -5.18
N GLU A 13 -2.84 5.42 -6.12
CA GLU A 13 -4.07 5.10 -6.86
C GLU A 13 -5.22 4.69 -5.95
N ASN A 14 -4.91 4.03 -4.84
CA ASN A 14 -5.90 3.52 -3.89
C ASN A 14 -6.09 4.43 -2.67
N ARG A 15 -5.47 5.62 -2.64
CA ARG A 15 -5.42 6.49 -1.45
C ARG A 15 -6.80 6.91 -0.93
N GLU A 16 -7.76 7.14 -1.82
CA GLU A 16 -9.13 7.52 -1.45
C GLU A 16 -9.89 6.38 -0.77
N ARG A 17 -9.47 5.14 -1.03
CA ARG A 17 -10.01 3.91 -0.45
C ARG A 17 -9.24 3.48 0.79
N LEU A 18 -8.46 4.36 1.42
CA LEU A 18 -7.66 4.08 2.59
C LEU A 18 -7.80 5.19 3.64
N THR A 19 -7.74 4.82 4.91
CA THR A 19 -7.60 5.76 6.01
C THR A 19 -6.20 6.35 6.03
N ARG A 20 -6.05 7.52 6.66
CA ARG A 20 -4.73 8.17 6.82
C ARG A 20 -3.71 7.27 7.51
N GLN A 21 -4.16 6.44 8.46
CA GLN A 21 -3.29 5.51 9.19
C GLN A 21 -2.83 4.36 8.30
N GLU A 22 -3.72 3.72 7.52
CA GLU A 22 -3.35 2.66 6.59
C GLU A 22 -2.35 3.16 5.54
N VAL A 23 -2.57 4.36 4.98
CA VAL A 23 -1.62 4.97 4.05
C VAL A 23 -0.25 5.17 4.70
N ARG A 24 -0.21 5.68 5.94
CA ARG A 24 1.06 5.92 6.64
C ARG A 24 1.80 4.61 6.93
N THR A 25 1.09 3.58 7.36
CA THR A 25 1.66 2.25 7.64
C THR A 25 2.22 1.60 6.38
N LEU A 26 1.41 1.52 5.31
CA LEU A 26 1.82 0.92 4.04
C LEU A 26 3.00 1.66 3.43
N LYS A 27 2.98 3.00 3.46
CA LYS A 27 4.10 3.83 3.02
C LYS A 27 5.38 3.55 3.83
N GLY A 28 5.26 3.44 5.16
CA GLY A 28 6.40 3.11 6.03
C GLY A 28 7.03 1.75 5.69
N GLN A 29 6.20 0.74 5.43
CA GLN A 29 6.65 -0.59 5.03
C GLN A 29 7.33 -0.59 3.65
N ILE A 30 6.81 0.17 2.68
CA ILE A 30 7.43 0.32 1.35
C ILE A 30 8.80 0.99 1.49
N LEU A 31 8.90 2.05 2.30
CA LEU A 31 10.16 2.78 2.51
C LEU A 31 11.21 1.98 3.30
N SER A 32 10.78 1.05 4.16
CA SER A 32 11.69 0.15 4.88
C SER A 32 12.15 -1.06 4.06
N GLY A 33 11.76 -1.16 2.78
CA GLY A 33 12.09 -2.27 1.89
C GLY A 33 11.15 -3.47 2.02
N ASN A 34 10.19 -3.45 2.96
CA ASN A 34 9.21 -4.51 3.15
C ASN A 34 8.01 -4.37 2.19
N THR A 35 8.32 -4.18 0.92
CA THR A 35 7.36 -3.85 -0.14
C THR A 35 6.33 -4.96 -0.35
N ALA A 36 6.76 -6.23 -0.33
CA ALA A 36 5.87 -7.37 -0.51
C ALA A 36 4.79 -7.46 0.58
N ALA A 37 5.17 -7.26 1.85
CA ALA A 37 4.23 -7.24 2.97
C ALA A 37 3.23 -6.08 2.85
N ALA A 38 3.71 -4.90 2.44
CA ALA A 38 2.85 -3.74 2.19
C ALA A 38 1.82 -4.04 1.10
N MET A 39 2.25 -4.62 -0.04
CA MET A 39 1.33 -4.94 -1.14
C MET A 39 0.28 -5.98 -0.75
N LYS A 40 0.66 -7.01 0.01
CA LYS A 40 -0.29 -7.98 0.57
C LYS A 40 -1.28 -7.33 1.53
N GLY A 41 -0.81 -6.37 2.34
CA GLY A 41 -1.66 -5.59 3.24
C GLY A 41 -2.67 -4.72 2.50
N LEU A 42 -2.21 -4.03 1.45
CA LEU A 42 -3.06 -3.21 0.59
C LEU A 42 -4.16 -4.04 -0.06
N ASP A 43 -3.81 -5.17 -0.68
CA ASP A 43 -4.75 -6.08 -1.34
C ASP A 43 -5.84 -6.55 -0.36
N LYS A 44 -5.43 -7.01 0.83
CA LYS A 44 -6.35 -7.44 1.89
C LYS A 44 -7.31 -6.33 2.33
N ILE A 45 -6.85 -5.08 2.40
CA ILE A 45 -7.70 -3.94 2.77
C ILE A 45 -8.73 -3.66 1.66
N LEU A 46 -8.31 -3.70 0.40
CA LEU A 46 -9.20 -3.47 -0.74
C LEU A 46 -10.25 -4.57 -0.87
N SER A 47 -9.86 -5.84 -0.77
CA SER A 47 -10.81 -6.97 -0.82
C SER A 47 -11.85 -6.90 0.29
N ARG A 48 -11.48 -6.45 1.50
CA ARG A 48 -12.41 -6.24 2.62
C ARG A 48 -13.42 -5.12 2.36
N ARG A 49 -13.09 -4.18 1.47
CA ARG A 49 -13.96 -3.07 1.09
C ARG A 49 -14.82 -3.41 -0.14
N GLY A 50 -14.74 -4.64 -0.65
CA GLY A 50 -15.51 -5.10 -1.81
C GLY A 50 -15.03 -4.51 -3.13
N VAL A 51 -13.73 -4.21 -3.23
CA VAL A 51 -13.10 -3.60 -4.42
C VAL A 51 -12.05 -4.52 -5.02
#